data_AF-A0A423KM70-F1
#
_entry.id   AF-A0A423KM70-F1
#
_cell.length_a   1.000
_cell.length_b   1.000
_cell.length_c   1.000
_cell.angle_alpha   90.00
_cell.angle_beta   90.00
_cell.angle_gamma   90.00
#
_symmetry.space_group_name_H-M   'P 1'
#
loop_
_entity.id
_entity.type
_entity.pdbx_description
1 polymer ?
#
loop_
_entity_poly.entity_id
_entity_poly.type
_entity_poly.pdbx_seq_one_letter_code
_entity_poly.pdbx_strand_id
1 'polypeptide(L)'
;MDYPKNTPSVGLVNGQFVDENPVAGTPGSLIPATWGNAVTQEILNVIKAAGIVPKEEVSTQLLEAIQSFAAHDFKNSVRAATTGTIALSGLQNIDGVQLAVADRVLVKDQANAAQNGVYVAATGSWSRAVDAAQDYQVTTSFIVATDEGVVNKSRLWQLTTPGPIKVGATGLTFEMLAGYTGVAPGEYRKVMVNARGQVTSGTNPVTLDGYGIADAYTKVAANNAFVKQGGGTGQLGNAVSIGWDGKNILIQVDATSFGALWCAANFDPNSKANVADVYSKTAVNGLLDGKIASDACSVAGFAGGSSATPYMRNRNTNEVITLAKTATTLGGYGITDAPTTAQVNSLLDTRVLRDAITYAGFASDNATLPYFRRASDGGVYYLQPRLGFPPVRQGGGNFQSTNTVMIGWAADGSSLRAQVDATDLGSIWTDGIANAKAVFAQSTTGAGAVGSYALLVVGGGGGVGASELAAGVNCRFTATDGSAWGGAPAGTWRLMGAIRNADGQSPDSTTLCLRVS
;
A
#
# COMPACT_ATOMS: atom_id res chain seq x y z
N MET A 1 42.18 -17.98 114.73
CA MET A 1 42.64 -18.43 116.04
C MET A 1 43.54 -19.61 115.79
N ASP A 2 44.84 -19.42 115.99
CA ASP A 2 45.87 -20.47 116.01
C ASP A 2 46.51 -20.49 117.41
N TYR A 3 47.32 -21.50 117.71
CA TYR A 3 48.08 -21.52 118.96
C TYR A 3 48.87 -20.22 119.14
N PRO A 4 48.99 -19.68 120.36
CA PRO A 4 49.77 -18.48 120.61
C PRO A 4 51.24 -18.71 120.26
N LYS A 5 51.81 -17.88 119.38
CA LYS A 5 53.22 -17.92 118.96
C LYS A 5 53.94 -16.61 119.26
N ASN A 6 53.19 -15.52 119.48
CA ASN A 6 53.74 -14.17 119.63
C ASN A 6 53.68 -13.62 121.07
N THR A 7 53.20 -14.41 122.05
CA THR A 7 53.14 -13.98 123.45
C THR A 7 54.36 -14.52 124.22
N PRO A 8 55.24 -13.69 124.80
CA PRO A 8 56.40 -14.18 125.56
C PRO A 8 55.98 -14.91 126.84
N SER A 9 56.73 -15.96 127.21
CA SER A 9 56.62 -16.65 128.52
C SER A 9 55.28 -17.34 128.84
N VAL A 10 54.50 -17.73 127.83
CA VAL A 10 53.21 -18.44 128.01
C VAL A 10 53.32 -19.96 128.26
N GLY A 11 54.54 -20.48 128.44
CA GLY A 11 54.76 -21.89 128.76
C GLY A 11 54.33 -22.85 127.64
N LEU A 12 54.54 -22.46 126.38
CA LEU A 12 54.27 -23.30 125.20
C LEU A 12 55.58 -23.87 124.64
N VAL A 13 55.56 -25.11 124.19
CA VAL A 13 56.70 -25.76 123.52
C VAL A 13 56.24 -26.27 122.16
N ASN A 14 56.98 -25.94 121.09
CA ASN A 14 56.60 -26.24 119.71
C ASN A 14 55.19 -25.74 119.30
N GLY A 15 54.71 -24.67 119.95
CA GLY A 15 53.39 -24.10 119.68
C GLY A 15 52.23 -24.90 120.26
N GLN A 16 52.44 -25.71 121.30
CA GLN A 16 51.40 -26.43 122.04
C GLN A 16 51.53 -26.19 123.55
N PHE A 17 50.42 -26.32 124.28
CA PHE A 17 50.41 -26.26 125.73
C PHE A 17 51.20 -27.43 126.32
N VAL A 18 52.00 -27.17 127.37
CA VAL A 18 52.80 -28.18 128.08
C VAL A 18 52.61 -28.06 129.59
N ASP A 19 52.61 -29.18 130.29
CA ASP A 19 52.50 -29.19 131.75
C ASP A 19 53.85 -28.79 132.40
N GLU A 20 53.79 -28.27 133.62
CA GLU A 20 55.00 -27.90 134.36
C GLU A 20 55.89 -29.12 134.61
N ASN A 21 57.20 -28.94 134.45
CA ASN A 21 58.18 -29.94 134.85
C ASN A 21 59.08 -29.36 135.96
N PRO A 22 58.76 -29.62 137.24
CA PRO A 22 59.50 -29.07 138.37
C PRO A 22 60.96 -29.54 138.44
N VAL A 23 61.28 -30.70 137.84
CA VAL A 23 62.62 -31.30 137.87
C VAL A 23 63.55 -30.66 136.82
N ALA A 24 63.00 -30.24 135.68
CA ALA A 24 63.75 -29.59 134.60
C ALA A 24 63.76 -28.05 134.69
N GLY A 25 63.04 -27.46 135.67
CA GLY A 25 62.96 -26.02 135.86
C GLY A 25 62.24 -25.25 134.75
N THR A 26 61.43 -25.95 133.94
CA THR A 26 60.71 -25.34 132.81
C THR A 26 59.28 -24.96 133.22
N PRO A 27 58.91 -23.67 133.13
CA PRO A 27 57.55 -23.23 133.43
C PRO A 27 56.51 -23.89 132.50
N GLY A 28 55.45 -24.46 133.08
CA GLY A 28 54.32 -25.01 132.34
C GLY A 28 53.31 -23.95 131.90
N SER A 29 52.37 -24.35 131.04
CA SER A 29 51.19 -23.59 130.67
C SER A 29 50.28 -23.34 131.89
N LEU A 30 49.55 -22.22 131.89
CA LEU A 30 48.60 -21.85 132.97
C LEU A 30 47.36 -22.75 133.05
N ILE A 31 47.13 -23.60 132.04
CA ILE A 31 46.03 -24.56 131.93
C ILE A 31 46.61 -25.95 131.65
N PRO A 32 45.93 -27.06 132.02
CA PRO A 32 46.40 -28.40 131.70
C PRO A 32 46.63 -28.60 130.20
N ALA A 33 47.81 -29.10 129.84
CA ALA A 33 48.25 -29.23 128.44
C ALA A 33 47.28 -30.08 127.60
N THR A 34 46.81 -31.20 128.16
CA THR A 34 45.85 -32.07 127.48
C THR A 34 44.56 -31.34 127.12
N TRP A 35 44.02 -30.53 128.03
CA TRP A 35 42.77 -29.81 127.81
C TRP A 35 42.95 -28.64 126.83
N GLY A 36 43.99 -27.82 127.02
CA GLY A 36 44.27 -26.66 126.15
C GLY A 36 44.55 -27.07 124.70
N ASN A 37 45.32 -28.14 124.49
CA ASN A 37 45.59 -28.68 123.15
C ASN A 37 44.33 -29.29 122.52
N ALA A 38 43.53 -30.04 123.28
CA ALA A 38 42.30 -30.66 122.73
C ALA A 38 41.30 -29.61 122.24
N VAL A 39 41.01 -28.58 123.05
CA VAL A 39 40.08 -27.50 122.66
C VAL A 39 40.62 -26.71 121.47
N THR A 40 41.91 -26.35 121.48
CA THR A 40 42.52 -25.58 120.39
C THR A 40 42.53 -26.38 119.09
N GLN A 41 42.85 -27.67 119.16
CA GLN A 41 42.86 -28.55 117.99
C GLN A 41 41.45 -28.73 117.40
N GLU A 42 40.41 -28.84 118.24
CA GLU A 42 39.03 -28.95 117.76
C GLU A 42 38.59 -27.68 117.01
N ILE A 43 38.90 -26.51 117.55
CA ILE A 43 38.65 -25.21 116.89
C ILE A 43 39.42 -25.13 115.56
N LEU A 44 40.69 -25.53 115.54
CA LEU A 44 41.52 -25.56 114.34
C LEU A 44 40.97 -26.53 113.28
N ASN A 45 40.44 -27.69 113.69
CA ASN A 45 39.83 -28.65 112.79
C ASN A 45 38.61 -28.05 112.09
N VAL A 46 37.74 -27.35 112.83
CA VAL A 46 36.57 -26.66 112.25
C VAL A 46 37.00 -25.58 111.26
N ILE A 47 37.99 -24.75 111.63
CA ILE A 47 38.52 -23.68 110.76
C ILE A 47 39.12 -24.25 109.47
N LYS A 48 39.94 -25.31 109.57
CA LYS A 48 40.55 -25.96 108.41
C LYS A 48 39.53 -26.70 107.54
N ALA A 49 38.52 -27.33 108.15
CA ALA A 49 37.43 -27.98 107.42
C ALA A 49 36.63 -26.98 106.58
N ALA A 50 36.54 -25.72 107.01
CA ALA A 50 35.96 -24.62 106.24
C ALA A 50 36.92 -24.06 105.16
N GLY A 51 38.11 -24.65 104.96
CA GLY A 51 39.12 -24.21 104.01
C GLY A 51 39.88 -22.95 104.43
N ILE A 52 39.73 -22.51 105.68
CA ILE A 52 40.37 -21.29 106.20
C ILE A 52 41.73 -21.64 106.80
N VAL A 53 42.76 -20.85 106.49
CA VAL A 53 44.08 -20.98 107.12
C VAL A 53 44.07 -20.31 108.49
N PRO A 54 44.27 -21.04 109.60
CA PRO A 54 44.27 -20.47 110.95
C PRO A 54 45.37 -19.43 111.15
N LYS A 55 45.04 -18.34 111.84
CA LYS A 55 45.93 -17.22 112.20
C LYS A 55 45.75 -16.86 113.66
N GLU A 56 46.86 -16.58 114.36
CA GLU A 56 46.85 -16.26 115.79
C GLU A 56 46.12 -14.94 116.05
N GLU A 57 46.37 -13.94 115.21
CA GLU A 57 45.88 -12.57 115.36
C GLU A 57 44.40 -12.37 115.02
N VAL A 58 43.70 -13.42 114.56
CA VAL A 58 42.30 -13.34 114.12
C VAL A 58 41.40 -14.18 115.04
N SER A 59 40.62 -13.53 115.90
CA SER A 59 39.72 -14.18 116.86
C SER A 59 38.35 -14.59 116.27
N THR A 60 38.06 -14.25 115.01
CA THR A 60 36.74 -14.48 114.37
C THR A 60 36.68 -15.73 113.49
N GLN A 61 37.78 -16.44 113.27
CA GLN A 61 37.83 -17.53 112.29
C GLN A 61 36.92 -18.74 112.61
N LEU A 62 36.66 -19.02 113.89
CA LEU A 62 35.72 -20.09 114.26
C LEU A 62 34.29 -19.72 113.87
N LEU A 63 33.89 -18.47 114.12
CA LEU A 63 32.59 -17.95 113.73
C LEU A 63 32.44 -17.97 112.20
N GLU A 64 33.48 -17.54 111.48
CA GLU A 64 33.51 -17.57 110.01
C GLU A 64 33.34 -18.98 109.46
N ALA A 65 34.04 -19.97 110.04
CA ALA A 65 33.93 -21.37 109.66
C ALA A 65 32.52 -21.94 109.88
N ILE A 66 31.89 -21.68 111.03
CA ILE A 66 30.52 -22.12 111.30
C ILE A 66 29.53 -21.45 110.32
N GLN A 67 29.71 -20.16 110.07
CA GLN A 67 28.85 -19.41 109.15
C GLN A 67 29.02 -19.84 107.69
N SER A 68 30.23 -20.26 107.28
CA SER A 68 30.45 -20.75 105.91
C SER A 68 29.77 -22.09 105.67
N PHE A 69 29.76 -23.01 106.64
CA PHE A 69 28.98 -24.25 106.53
C PHE A 69 27.47 -24.01 106.49
N ALA A 70 26.99 -22.94 107.12
CA ALA A 70 25.59 -22.52 107.07
C ALA A 70 25.27 -21.63 105.86
N ALA A 71 26.24 -21.26 105.04
CA ALA A 71 26.03 -20.42 103.87
C ALA A 71 25.38 -21.24 102.75
N HIS A 72 24.15 -20.87 102.39
CA HIS A 72 23.42 -21.48 101.29
C HIS A 72 23.47 -20.58 100.06
N ASP A 73 23.52 -21.16 98.87
CA ASP A 73 23.47 -20.39 97.62
C ASP A 73 22.11 -19.70 97.45
N PHE A 74 21.02 -20.33 97.91
CA PHE A 74 19.71 -19.68 98.00
C PHE A 74 19.65 -18.70 99.17
N LYS A 75 19.40 -17.43 98.88
CA LYS A 75 19.23 -16.37 99.87
C LYS A 75 17.79 -16.10 100.19
N ASN A 76 17.58 -15.43 101.33
CA ASN A 76 16.27 -14.88 101.65
C ASN A 76 15.84 -13.90 100.57
N SER A 77 14.55 -13.93 100.21
CA SER A 77 14.00 -13.10 99.14
C SER A 77 14.25 -11.61 99.40
N VAL A 78 14.23 -10.86 98.31
CA VAL A 78 14.27 -9.41 98.32
C VAL A 78 12.90 -8.88 97.91
N ARG A 79 12.54 -7.74 98.46
CA ARG A 79 11.26 -7.12 98.12
C ARG A 79 11.28 -6.56 96.70
N ALA A 80 12.38 -5.92 96.28
CA ALA A 80 12.53 -5.37 94.95
C ALA A 80 13.95 -5.59 94.41
N ALA A 81 14.11 -5.47 93.09
CA ALA A 81 15.42 -5.41 92.44
C ALA A 81 15.54 -4.15 91.59
N THR A 82 16.76 -3.64 91.47
CA THR A 82 17.03 -2.45 90.67
C THR A 82 16.68 -2.65 89.19
N THR A 83 16.39 -1.55 88.50
CA THR A 83 16.26 -1.47 87.03
C THR A 83 17.30 -0.51 86.41
N GLY A 84 18.21 0.00 87.25
CA GLY A 84 19.23 0.99 86.91
C GLY A 84 20.04 1.36 88.15
N THR A 85 21.05 2.22 87.99
CA THR A 85 21.89 2.67 89.10
C THR A 85 21.09 3.51 90.09
N ILE A 86 21.30 3.25 91.38
CA ILE A 86 20.65 3.93 92.52
C ILE A 86 21.69 4.45 93.50
N ALA A 87 21.30 5.38 94.39
CA ALA A 87 22.06 5.64 95.60
C ALA A 87 21.93 4.45 96.57
N LEU A 88 22.98 4.09 97.30
CA LEU A 88 22.91 3.06 98.36
C LEU A 88 22.60 3.70 99.73
N SER A 89 21.62 4.60 99.74
CA SER A 89 21.17 5.33 100.93
C SER A 89 19.74 5.85 100.75
N GLY A 90 19.07 6.14 101.86
CA GLY A 90 17.72 6.69 101.85
C GLY A 90 16.63 5.70 101.43
N LEU A 91 15.37 6.00 101.75
CA LEU A 91 14.24 5.20 101.30
C LEU A 91 13.81 5.67 99.90
N GLN A 92 13.90 4.78 98.93
CA GLN A 92 13.69 5.08 97.50
C GLN A 92 12.48 4.33 96.94
N ASN A 93 12.02 4.75 95.77
CA ASN A 93 11.09 3.98 94.96
C ASN A 93 11.88 3.18 93.91
N ILE A 94 11.87 1.85 94.00
CA ILE A 94 12.63 0.96 93.11
C ILE A 94 11.66 0.02 92.40
N ASP A 95 11.71 0.01 91.06
CA ASP A 95 10.83 -0.83 90.23
C ASP A 95 9.34 -0.66 90.55
N GLY A 96 8.92 0.57 90.90
CA GLY A 96 7.54 0.89 91.30
C GLY A 96 7.19 0.54 92.75
N VAL A 97 8.15 0.06 93.54
CA VAL A 97 7.98 -0.29 94.95
C VAL A 97 8.62 0.77 95.86
N GLN A 98 7.80 1.45 96.67
CA GLN A 98 8.29 2.35 97.71
C GLN A 98 8.87 1.54 98.89
N LEU A 99 10.15 1.75 99.20
CA LEU A 99 10.86 0.99 100.23
C LEU A 99 10.61 1.52 101.65
N ALA A 100 10.62 0.60 102.61
CA ALA A 100 10.64 0.86 104.04
C ALA A 100 11.99 0.46 104.66
N VAL A 101 12.24 0.91 105.90
CA VAL A 101 13.41 0.48 106.66
C VAL A 101 13.38 -1.04 106.83
N ALA A 102 14.54 -1.68 106.69
CA ALA A 102 14.75 -3.13 106.74
C ALA A 102 14.28 -3.92 105.50
N ASP A 103 13.70 -3.27 104.49
CA ASP A 103 13.41 -3.94 103.20
C ASP A 103 14.71 -4.42 102.55
N ARG A 104 14.70 -5.65 102.04
CA ARG A 104 15.83 -6.22 101.29
C ARG A 104 15.69 -5.87 99.81
N VAL A 105 16.79 -5.46 99.19
CA VAL A 105 16.83 -5.07 97.78
C VAL A 105 17.98 -5.78 97.08
N LEU A 106 17.69 -6.42 95.95
CA LEU A 106 18.75 -6.87 95.04
C LEU A 106 19.22 -5.68 94.20
N VAL A 107 20.42 -5.21 94.51
CA VAL A 107 21.11 -4.20 93.73
C VAL A 107 21.94 -4.93 92.66
N LYS A 108 21.53 -4.84 91.41
CA LYS A 108 22.17 -5.55 90.30
C LYS A 108 22.60 -4.67 89.12
N ASP A 109 22.24 -3.37 89.13
CA ASP A 109 22.47 -2.46 88.00
C ASP A 109 23.31 -1.22 88.38
N GLN A 110 24.24 -1.35 89.33
CA GLN A 110 25.20 -0.27 89.62
C GLN A 110 26.20 -0.10 88.48
N ALA A 111 26.61 1.14 88.22
CA ALA A 111 27.70 1.43 87.29
C ALA A 111 29.03 0.78 87.72
N ASN A 112 29.31 0.74 89.02
CA ASN A 112 30.37 -0.09 89.58
C ASN A 112 29.78 -1.42 90.05
N ALA A 113 29.97 -2.48 89.27
CA ALA A 113 29.43 -3.80 89.56
C ALA A 113 29.90 -4.39 90.91
N ALA A 114 31.01 -3.91 91.50
CA ALA A 114 31.43 -4.37 92.83
C ALA A 114 30.50 -3.90 93.97
N GLN A 115 29.65 -2.90 93.68
CA GLN A 115 28.59 -2.43 94.57
C GLN A 115 27.27 -3.18 94.38
N ASN A 116 27.17 -4.10 93.42
CA ASN A 116 26.01 -4.98 93.32
C ASN A 116 26.00 -6.01 94.47
N GLY A 117 24.82 -6.54 94.78
CA GLY A 117 24.56 -7.52 95.83
C GLY A 117 23.22 -7.27 96.52
N VAL A 118 22.99 -7.94 97.65
CA VAL A 118 21.76 -7.75 98.43
C VAL A 118 22.01 -6.75 99.54
N TYR A 119 21.16 -5.74 99.63
CA TYR A 119 21.24 -4.65 100.60
C TYR A 119 19.98 -4.60 101.45
N VAL A 120 20.12 -4.06 102.66
CA VAL A 120 19.03 -3.74 103.59
C VAL A 120 18.82 -2.23 103.58
N ALA A 121 17.63 -1.81 103.18
CA ALA A 121 17.27 -0.40 103.04
C ALA A 121 17.18 0.29 104.40
N ALA A 122 17.68 1.53 104.44
CA ALA A 122 17.67 2.40 105.62
C ALA A 122 17.47 3.86 105.20
N THR A 123 17.13 4.72 106.17
CA THR A 123 17.05 6.17 105.95
C THR A 123 18.44 6.79 105.72
N GLY A 124 19.48 6.21 106.31
CA GLY A 124 20.88 6.52 106.06
C GLY A 124 21.50 5.60 104.99
N SER A 125 22.82 5.36 105.08
CA SER A 125 23.52 4.40 104.22
C SER A 125 22.98 2.98 104.39
N TRP A 126 22.83 2.27 103.27
CA TRP A 126 22.40 0.88 103.28
C TRP A 126 23.57 -0.05 103.59
N SER A 127 23.30 -1.12 104.33
CA SER A 127 24.26 -2.19 104.59
C SER A 127 23.99 -3.39 103.68
N ARG A 128 25.01 -4.20 103.41
CA ARG A 128 24.80 -5.51 102.77
C ARG A 128 24.02 -6.42 103.71
N ALA A 129 23.15 -7.23 103.14
CA ALA A 129 22.37 -8.19 103.90
C ALA A 129 23.27 -9.27 104.54
N VAL A 130 22.91 -9.69 105.75
CA VAL A 130 23.72 -10.57 106.60
C VAL A 130 24.07 -11.92 105.95
N ASP A 131 23.23 -12.42 105.05
CA ASP A 131 23.38 -13.68 104.31
C ASP A 131 24.14 -13.52 102.98
N ALA A 132 24.59 -12.30 102.65
CA ALA A 132 25.29 -11.93 101.43
C ALA A 132 26.34 -10.80 101.66
N ALA A 133 26.89 -10.73 102.87
CA ALA A 133 27.82 -9.67 103.29
C ALA A 133 29.28 -10.10 103.25
N GLN A 134 29.57 -11.40 103.33
CA GLN A 134 30.93 -11.95 103.41
C GLN A 134 31.30 -12.75 102.16
N ASP A 135 32.60 -12.82 101.85
CA ASP A 135 33.15 -13.51 100.68
C ASP A 135 32.68 -14.97 100.57
N TYR A 136 32.70 -15.70 101.68
CA TYR A 136 32.26 -17.10 101.74
C TYR A 136 30.75 -17.30 101.55
N GLN A 137 29.94 -16.23 101.63
CA GLN A 137 28.50 -16.28 101.43
C GLN A 137 28.11 -16.01 99.97
N VAL A 138 29.00 -15.46 99.16
CA VAL A 138 28.71 -15.01 97.80
C VAL A 138 29.50 -15.87 96.81
N THR A 139 28.88 -16.99 96.41
CA THR A 139 29.43 -17.92 95.43
C THR A 139 28.89 -17.64 94.03
N THR A 140 29.55 -18.16 93.00
CA THR A 140 29.12 -18.09 91.59
C THR A 140 27.70 -18.62 91.35
N SER A 141 27.11 -19.42 92.25
CA SER A 141 25.77 -20.00 92.08
C SER A 141 24.74 -19.41 93.04
N PHE A 142 25.08 -18.33 93.74
CA PHE A 142 24.16 -17.54 94.54
C PHE A 142 22.84 -17.29 93.78
N ILE A 143 21.69 -17.54 94.43
CA ILE A 143 20.35 -17.32 93.90
C ILE A 143 19.53 -16.51 94.90
N VAL A 144 18.76 -15.54 94.39
CA VAL A 144 17.82 -14.76 95.20
C VAL A 144 16.52 -14.51 94.45
N ALA A 145 15.39 -14.63 95.15
CA ALA A 145 14.07 -14.34 94.61
C ALA A 145 13.66 -12.89 94.85
N THR A 146 12.90 -12.31 93.92
CA THR A 146 12.26 -10.99 94.03
C THR A 146 10.75 -11.12 94.18
N ASP A 147 10.18 -10.47 95.19
CA ASP A 147 8.77 -10.62 95.52
C ASP A 147 7.87 -9.61 94.79
N GLU A 148 8.25 -8.33 94.78
CA GLU A 148 7.50 -7.22 94.17
C GLU A 148 8.29 -6.54 93.03
N GLY A 149 7.64 -5.60 92.34
CA GLY A 149 8.19 -4.85 91.22
C GLY A 149 7.30 -4.82 89.98
N VAL A 150 7.55 -3.91 89.05
CA VAL A 150 6.90 -3.91 87.74
C VAL A 150 7.64 -4.85 86.79
N VAL A 151 8.96 -4.67 86.68
CA VAL A 151 9.83 -5.43 85.77
C VAL A 151 10.32 -6.71 86.43
N ASN A 152 10.69 -6.66 87.71
CA ASN A 152 11.44 -7.71 88.37
C ASN A 152 10.62 -8.57 89.33
N LYS A 153 9.30 -8.41 89.46
CA LYS A 153 8.48 -9.26 90.33
C LYS A 153 8.62 -10.75 90.01
N SER A 154 8.56 -11.59 91.04
CA SER A 154 8.51 -13.05 90.93
C SER A 154 9.61 -13.63 90.02
N ARG A 155 10.84 -13.10 90.12
CA ARG A 155 12.02 -13.61 89.40
C ARG A 155 13.01 -14.24 90.37
N LEU A 156 13.73 -15.24 89.88
CA LEU A 156 14.92 -15.78 90.51
C LEU A 156 16.13 -15.21 89.78
N TRP A 157 17.03 -14.56 90.49
CA TRP A 157 18.28 -14.02 89.97
C TRP A 157 19.43 -14.90 90.44
N GLN A 158 20.26 -15.32 89.50
CA GLN A 158 21.48 -16.06 89.78
C GLN A 158 22.67 -15.14 89.55
N LEU A 159 23.64 -15.16 90.46
CA LEU A 159 24.94 -14.57 90.20
C LEU A 159 25.63 -15.40 89.11
N THR A 160 26.31 -14.76 88.16
CA THR A 160 27.06 -15.48 87.11
C THR A 160 28.54 -15.14 87.06
N THR A 161 28.99 -14.23 87.94
CA THR A 161 30.40 -13.88 88.12
C THR A 161 31.22 -15.13 88.49
N PRO A 162 32.19 -15.56 87.66
CA PRO A 162 33.07 -16.67 88.00
C PRO A 162 33.94 -16.37 89.23
N GLY A 163 34.13 -17.36 90.10
CA GLY A 163 34.92 -17.24 91.32
C GLY A 163 36.43 -17.21 91.11
N PRO A 164 37.22 -16.87 92.16
CA PRO A 164 36.80 -16.52 93.53
C PRO A 164 36.27 -15.07 93.65
N ILE A 165 35.29 -14.85 94.52
CA ILE A 165 34.62 -13.56 94.70
C ILE A 165 35.08 -12.89 96.00
N LYS A 166 35.43 -11.60 95.91
CA LYS A 166 35.67 -10.72 97.07
C LYS A 166 34.61 -9.62 97.11
N VAL A 167 33.77 -9.62 98.13
CA VAL A 167 32.66 -8.67 98.30
C VAL A 167 33.19 -7.25 98.39
N GLY A 168 32.60 -6.35 97.59
CA GLY A 168 33.01 -4.95 97.50
C GLY A 168 34.22 -4.67 96.59
N ALA A 169 34.86 -5.71 96.03
CA ALA A 169 35.97 -5.57 95.08
C ALA A 169 35.70 -6.26 93.74
N THR A 170 35.18 -7.49 93.74
CA THR A 170 34.80 -8.22 92.52
C THR A 170 33.46 -7.72 92.00
N GLY A 171 33.36 -7.45 90.69
CA GLY A 171 32.10 -7.09 90.05
C GLY A 171 31.08 -8.23 90.08
N LEU A 172 29.88 -7.97 90.61
CA LEU A 172 28.81 -8.97 90.71
C LEU A 172 27.78 -8.77 89.60
N THR A 173 27.64 -9.77 88.73
CA THR A 173 26.69 -9.78 87.61
C THR A 173 25.58 -10.78 87.89
N PHE A 174 24.33 -10.31 87.83
CA PHE A 174 23.15 -11.16 88.04
C PHE A 174 22.36 -11.34 86.74
N GLU A 175 21.95 -12.58 86.50
CA GLU A 175 21.09 -12.96 85.38
C GLU A 175 19.81 -13.63 85.88
N MET A 176 18.73 -13.48 85.13
CA MET A 176 17.47 -14.14 85.46
C MET A 176 17.61 -15.66 85.26
N LEU A 177 17.37 -16.43 86.32
CA LEU A 177 17.35 -17.89 86.29
C LEU A 177 15.98 -18.43 85.90
N ALA A 178 14.91 -17.92 86.52
CA ALA A 178 13.53 -18.37 86.31
C ALA A 178 12.53 -17.31 86.80
N GLY A 179 11.24 -17.53 86.51
CA GLY A 179 10.15 -16.69 86.98
C GLY A 179 9.53 -15.81 85.89
N TYR A 180 8.92 -14.69 86.30
CA TYR A 180 8.17 -13.82 85.40
C TYR A 180 9.04 -13.19 84.31
N THR A 181 8.82 -13.53 83.04
CA THR A 181 9.66 -13.03 81.94
C THR A 181 9.25 -11.65 81.42
N GLY A 182 8.10 -11.11 81.86
CA GLY A 182 7.51 -9.88 81.30
C GLY A 182 6.56 -10.12 80.12
N VAL A 183 6.49 -11.35 79.61
CA VAL A 183 5.65 -11.73 78.48
C VAL A 183 4.28 -12.16 78.98
N ALA A 184 3.22 -11.59 78.39
CA ALA A 184 1.85 -11.97 78.73
C ALA A 184 1.57 -13.43 78.31
N PRO A 185 0.73 -14.17 79.05
CA PRO A 185 0.33 -15.50 78.62
C PRO A 185 -0.48 -15.41 77.32
N GLY A 186 -0.16 -16.25 76.34
CA GLY A 186 -0.87 -16.29 75.06
C GLY A 186 -0.12 -17.07 73.99
N GLU A 187 -0.78 -17.25 72.85
CA GLU A 187 -0.15 -17.84 71.67
C GLU A 187 0.68 -16.77 70.95
N TYR A 188 1.92 -17.13 70.65
CA TYR A 188 2.84 -16.31 69.87
C TYR A 188 3.39 -17.11 68.71
N ARG A 189 3.30 -16.53 67.51
CA ARG A 189 3.85 -17.14 66.29
C ARG A 189 5.32 -16.82 66.07
N LYS A 190 5.86 -15.83 66.79
CA LYS A 190 7.29 -15.49 66.84
C LYS A 190 7.67 -15.02 68.24
N VAL A 191 8.74 -15.57 68.79
CA VAL A 191 9.25 -15.22 70.12
C VAL A 191 10.71 -14.77 70.04
N MET A 192 11.09 -13.83 70.89
CA MET A 192 12.51 -13.59 71.21
C MET A 192 12.84 -14.33 72.49
N VAL A 193 14.04 -14.90 72.55
CA VAL A 193 14.55 -15.60 73.72
C VAL A 193 15.84 -14.96 74.21
N ASN A 194 16.09 -15.02 75.52
CA ASN A 194 17.39 -14.65 76.09
C ASN A 194 18.42 -15.79 75.91
N ALA A 195 19.66 -15.56 76.38
CA ALA A 195 20.74 -16.55 76.31
C ALA A 195 20.44 -17.88 77.02
N ARG A 196 19.45 -17.91 77.92
CA ARG A 196 18.98 -19.11 78.64
C ARG A 196 17.75 -19.76 77.98
N GLY A 197 17.35 -19.31 76.79
CA GLY A 197 16.21 -19.85 76.05
C GLY A 197 14.83 -19.43 76.58
N GLN A 198 14.77 -18.48 77.51
CA GLN A 198 13.50 -18.00 78.07
C GLN A 198 12.91 -16.92 77.19
N VAL A 199 11.59 -16.95 76.97
CA VAL A 199 10.88 -16.00 76.11
C VAL A 199 10.84 -14.62 76.76
N THR A 200 11.40 -13.61 76.09
CA THR A 200 11.50 -12.21 76.55
C THR A 200 10.55 -11.26 75.84
N SER A 201 10.07 -11.64 74.64
CA SER A 201 8.99 -10.94 73.93
C SER A 201 8.34 -11.88 72.93
N GLY A 202 7.11 -11.56 72.51
CA GLY A 202 6.37 -12.34 71.53
C GLY A 202 5.54 -11.45 70.61
N THR A 203 5.44 -11.83 69.34
CA THR A 203 4.62 -11.15 68.33
C THR A 203 3.83 -12.17 67.50
N ASN A 204 2.75 -11.70 66.87
CA ASN A 204 1.91 -12.50 65.97
C ASN A 204 1.89 -11.86 64.58
N PRO A 205 2.96 -12.02 63.78
CA PRO A 205 3.01 -11.45 62.44
C PRO A 205 1.93 -12.05 61.53
N VAL A 206 1.49 -11.27 60.54
CA VAL A 206 0.51 -11.72 59.51
C VAL A 206 1.08 -11.64 58.09
N THR A 207 2.37 -11.29 57.96
CA THR A 207 3.07 -11.15 56.68
C THR A 207 4.35 -11.96 56.69
N LEU A 208 4.78 -12.44 55.51
CA LEU A 208 6.04 -13.17 55.33
C LEU A 208 7.23 -12.40 55.90
N ASP A 209 7.31 -11.09 55.63
CA ASP A 209 8.35 -10.20 56.18
C ASP A 209 8.33 -10.16 57.70
N GLY A 210 7.13 -10.12 58.31
CA GLY A 210 7.00 -10.15 59.76
C GLY A 210 7.48 -11.47 60.38
N TYR A 211 7.30 -12.59 59.65
CA TYR A 211 7.93 -13.87 60.00
C TYR A 211 9.43 -13.90 59.72
N GLY A 212 9.94 -13.05 58.82
CA GLY A 212 11.32 -13.10 58.33
C GLY A 212 11.54 -14.16 57.25
N ILE A 213 10.48 -14.59 56.57
CA ILE A 213 10.56 -15.58 55.48
C ILE A 213 11.01 -14.85 54.21
N ALA A 214 12.27 -15.06 53.81
CA ALA A 214 12.87 -14.40 52.66
C ALA A 214 12.73 -15.18 51.34
N ASP A 215 12.61 -16.51 51.41
CA ASP A 215 12.50 -17.40 50.25
C ASP A 215 11.03 -17.78 49.98
N ALA A 216 10.21 -16.76 49.71
CA ALA A 216 8.82 -16.92 49.33
C ALA A 216 8.32 -15.69 48.55
N TYR A 217 7.48 -15.89 47.53
CA TYR A 217 6.83 -14.79 46.83
C TYR A 217 5.75 -14.15 47.70
N THR A 218 5.81 -12.83 47.86
CA THR A 218 4.68 -12.07 48.42
C THR A 218 3.49 -12.12 47.46
N LYS A 219 2.27 -11.90 47.96
CA LYS A 219 1.06 -11.79 47.12
C LYS A 219 1.25 -10.76 45.99
N VAL A 220 1.92 -9.64 46.29
CA VAL A 220 2.23 -8.58 45.31
C VAL A 220 3.27 -9.05 44.30
N ALA A 221 4.35 -9.70 44.74
CA ALA A 221 5.39 -10.21 43.85
C ALA A 221 4.86 -11.31 42.92
N ALA A 222 4.05 -12.24 43.44
CA ALA A 222 3.36 -13.25 42.63
C ALA A 222 2.45 -12.59 41.59
N ASN A 223 1.67 -11.59 41.98
CA ASN A 223 0.83 -10.85 41.05
C ASN A 223 1.64 -10.10 39.97
N ASN A 224 2.87 -9.68 40.22
CA ASN A 224 3.66 -8.92 39.25
C ASN A 224 4.60 -9.79 38.39
N ALA A 225 5.04 -10.94 38.89
CA ALA A 225 6.00 -11.82 38.20
C ALA A 225 5.32 -12.90 37.35
N PHE A 226 4.13 -13.36 37.72
CA PHE A 226 3.33 -14.28 36.91
C PHE A 226 2.39 -13.50 35.98
N VAL A 227 1.87 -14.15 34.93
CA VAL A 227 0.88 -13.54 34.04
C VAL A 227 -0.32 -13.07 34.87
N LYS A 228 -0.55 -11.75 34.94
CA LYS A 228 -1.70 -11.19 35.66
C LYS A 228 -3.00 -11.67 35.03
N GLN A 229 -3.82 -12.34 35.82
CA GLN A 229 -5.19 -12.69 35.47
C GLN A 229 -6.10 -11.54 35.94
N GLY A 230 -6.56 -10.73 34.97
CA GLY A 230 -7.50 -9.64 35.22
C GLY A 230 -6.96 -8.46 36.03
N GLY A 231 -7.88 -7.60 36.50
CA GLY A 231 -7.60 -6.49 37.42
C GLY A 231 -6.99 -5.22 36.81
N GLY A 232 -6.73 -5.16 35.50
CA GLY A 232 -6.42 -3.92 34.78
C GLY A 232 -7.63 -3.02 34.57
N THR A 233 -7.43 -1.78 34.09
CA THR A 233 -8.53 -0.86 33.76
C THR A 233 -9.52 -1.50 32.78
N GLY A 234 -10.78 -1.66 33.19
CA GLY A 234 -11.84 -2.30 32.39
C GLY A 234 -11.86 -3.83 32.46
N GLN A 235 -10.99 -4.46 33.25
CA GLN A 235 -10.98 -5.91 33.49
C GLN A 235 -11.59 -6.24 34.85
N LEU A 236 -12.34 -7.32 34.92
CA LEU A 236 -12.83 -7.88 36.18
C LEU A 236 -11.74 -8.79 36.82
N GLY A 237 -11.95 -9.21 38.06
CA GLY A 237 -11.00 -10.03 38.85
C GLY A 237 -11.16 -11.53 38.68
N ASN A 238 -11.76 -11.99 37.59
CA ASN A 238 -12.06 -13.41 37.31
C ASN A 238 -10.77 -14.22 37.11
N ALA A 239 -10.82 -15.51 37.43
CA ALA A 239 -9.70 -16.42 37.22
C ALA A 239 -9.57 -16.77 35.73
N VAL A 240 -8.39 -16.62 35.16
CA VAL A 240 -8.11 -17.00 33.77
C VAL A 240 -7.23 -18.25 33.77
N SER A 241 -7.80 -19.37 33.35
CA SER A 241 -7.13 -20.66 33.26
C SER A 241 -6.64 -20.92 31.84
N ILE A 242 -5.36 -21.26 31.70
CA ILE A 242 -4.77 -21.78 30.45
C ILE A 242 -4.46 -23.27 30.67
N GLY A 243 -5.18 -24.16 29.98
CA GLY A 243 -5.10 -25.61 30.20
C GLY A 243 -4.83 -26.38 28.91
N TRP A 244 -4.47 -27.67 29.04
CA TRP A 244 -4.28 -28.60 27.92
C TRP A 244 -5.37 -29.69 27.97
N ASP A 245 -6.13 -29.88 26.89
CA ASP A 245 -7.18 -30.94 26.82
C ASP A 245 -6.66 -32.29 26.29
N GLY A 246 -5.35 -32.43 26.08
CA GLY A 246 -4.77 -33.59 25.40
C GLY A 246 -4.42 -33.32 23.93
N LYS A 247 -4.93 -32.23 23.33
CA LYS A 247 -4.69 -31.88 21.92
C LYS A 247 -4.46 -30.38 21.67
N ASN A 248 -5.08 -29.50 22.45
CA ASN A 248 -5.04 -28.05 22.29
C ASN A 248 -4.82 -27.36 23.63
N ILE A 249 -4.27 -26.14 23.56
CA ILE A 249 -4.27 -25.21 24.68
C ILE A 249 -5.63 -24.50 24.69
N LEU A 250 -6.33 -24.46 25.84
CA LEU A 250 -7.62 -23.81 26.03
C LEU A 250 -7.50 -22.63 26.98
N ILE A 251 -8.37 -21.63 26.78
CA ILE A 251 -8.59 -20.55 27.75
C ILE A 251 -9.99 -20.69 28.33
N GLN A 252 -10.07 -20.54 29.65
CA GLN A 252 -11.31 -20.49 30.40
C GLN A 252 -11.26 -19.28 31.35
N VAL A 253 -12.38 -18.58 31.47
CA VAL A 253 -12.57 -17.56 32.51
C VAL A 253 -13.60 -18.09 33.49
N ASP A 254 -13.18 -18.29 34.74
CA ASP A 254 -13.91 -19.02 35.77
C ASP A 254 -14.44 -20.39 35.29
N ALA A 255 -15.74 -20.52 35.06
CA ALA A 255 -16.39 -21.74 34.57
C ALA A 255 -16.65 -21.71 33.04
N THR A 256 -16.42 -20.58 32.37
CA THR A 256 -16.77 -20.37 30.96
C THR A 256 -15.58 -20.63 30.05
N SER A 257 -15.66 -21.66 29.23
CA SER A 257 -14.65 -21.97 28.21
C SER A 257 -14.76 -21.03 27.02
N PHE A 258 -13.63 -20.47 26.60
CA PHE A 258 -13.48 -19.66 25.37
C PHE A 258 -12.92 -20.50 24.21
N GLY A 259 -12.74 -21.81 24.41
CA GLY A 259 -12.20 -22.72 23.43
C GLY A 259 -10.67 -22.70 23.36
N ALA A 260 -10.14 -23.27 22.27
CA ALA A 260 -8.70 -23.42 22.05
C ALA A 260 -8.05 -22.13 21.55
N LEU A 261 -6.83 -21.82 22.01
CA LEU A 261 -5.99 -20.82 21.35
C LEU A 261 -5.62 -21.31 19.96
N TRP A 262 -5.62 -20.40 18.99
CA TRP A 262 -5.13 -20.69 17.65
C TRP A 262 -3.62 -20.50 17.61
N CYS A 263 -2.92 -21.59 17.28
CA CYS A 263 -1.49 -21.64 17.04
C CYS A 263 -1.22 -22.31 15.69
N ALA A 264 0.02 -22.26 15.22
CA ALA A 264 0.38 -22.81 13.91
C ALA A 264 0.02 -24.30 13.74
N ALA A 265 -0.08 -25.06 14.84
CA ALA A 265 -0.41 -26.49 14.81
C ALA A 265 -1.91 -26.80 14.71
N ASN A 266 -2.81 -25.87 15.06
CA ASN A 266 -4.26 -26.09 15.06
C ASN A 266 -5.05 -25.01 14.29
N PHE A 267 -4.36 -24.07 13.62
CA PHE A 267 -4.97 -23.11 12.72
C PHE A 267 -5.34 -23.79 11.38
N ASP A 268 -6.63 -23.97 11.15
CA ASP A 268 -7.19 -24.33 9.85
C ASP A 268 -7.99 -23.14 9.29
N PRO A 269 -7.47 -22.43 8.28
CA PRO A 269 -8.14 -21.27 7.70
C PRO A 269 -9.49 -21.63 7.05
N ASN A 270 -9.72 -22.90 6.67
CA ASN A 270 -10.95 -23.29 5.96
C ASN A 270 -12.17 -23.43 6.88
N SER A 271 -11.96 -23.80 8.15
CA SER A 271 -13.04 -23.99 9.12
C SER A 271 -13.15 -22.85 10.14
N LYS A 272 -12.14 -21.98 10.23
CA LYS A 272 -12.01 -20.98 11.31
C LYS A 272 -11.94 -19.53 10.83
N ALA A 273 -11.68 -19.26 9.54
CA ALA A 273 -11.94 -17.94 8.98
C ALA A 273 -13.40 -17.87 8.51
N ASN A 274 -14.07 -16.71 8.67
CA ASN A 274 -15.36 -16.46 8.03
C ASN A 274 -15.17 -16.32 6.52
N VAL A 275 -14.90 -17.43 5.84
CA VAL A 275 -14.63 -17.51 4.40
C VAL A 275 -15.89 -17.31 3.56
N ALA A 276 -17.08 -17.27 4.17
CA ALA A 276 -18.33 -17.02 3.47
C ALA A 276 -18.38 -15.62 2.84
N ASP A 277 -17.72 -14.63 3.46
CA ASP A 277 -17.64 -13.24 2.98
C ASP A 277 -16.32 -12.94 2.25
N VAL A 278 -15.44 -13.93 2.08
CA VAL A 278 -14.12 -13.75 1.48
C VAL A 278 -14.01 -14.62 0.23
N TYR A 279 -13.97 -13.98 -0.95
CA TYR A 279 -13.69 -14.69 -2.19
C TYR A 279 -12.29 -15.30 -2.16
N SER A 280 -12.16 -16.60 -2.44
CA SER A 280 -10.87 -17.24 -2.65
C SER A 280 -10.11 -16.60 -3.83
N LYS A 281 -8.78 -16.72 -3.87
CA LYS A 281 -7.99 -16.24 -5.03
C LYS A 281 -8.56 -16.76 -6.36
N THR A 282 -9.00 -18.02 -6.38
CA THR A 282 -9.65 -18.65 -7.54
C THR A 282 -11.00 -18.00 -7.86
N ALA A 283 -11.83 -17.70 -6.86
CA ALA A 283 -13.12 -17.04 -7.06
C ALA A 283 -12.96 -15.58 -7.53
N VAL A 284 -12.00 -14.83 -6.95
CA VAL A 284 -11.67 -13.47 -7.40
C VAL A 284 -11.18 -13.49 -8.84
N ASN A 285 -10.27 -14.40 -9.18
CA ASN A 285 -9.79 -14.57 -10.56
C ASN A 285 -10.96 -14.92 -11.49
N GLY A 286 -11.82 -15.86 -11.12
CA GLY A 286 -13.00 -16.23 -11.93
C GLY A 286 -14.01 -15.10 -12.12
N LEU A 287 -14.26 -14.28 -11.09
CA LEU A 287 -15.15 -13.12 -11.18
C LEU A 287 -14.53 -11.96 -11.99
N LEU A 288 -13.22 -11.75 -11.87
CA LEU A 288 -12.49 -10.73 -12.64
C LEU A 288 -12.42 -11.13 -14.12
N ASP A 289 -12.13 -12.40 -14.39
CA ASP A 289 -12.14 -12.96 -15.74
C ASP A 289 -13.56 -12.89 -16.32
N GLY A 290 -14.59 -13.27 -15.56
CA GLY A 290 -16.00 -13.27 -15.99
C GLY A 290 -16.56 -11.91 -16.41
N LYS A 291 -16.04 -10.79 -15.87
CA LYS A 291 -16.52 -9.44 -16.21
C LYS A 291 -16.13 -8.94 -17.61
N ILE A 292 -15.06 -9.49 -18.19
CA ILE A 292 -14.62 -9.18 -19.57
C ILE A 292 -14.76 -10.41 -20.48
N ALA A 293 -14.94 -11.62 -19.93
CA ALA A 293 -14.95 -12.89 -20.67
C ALA A 293 -16.26 -13.35 -21.32
N SER A 294 -17.39 -12.67 -21.11
CA SER A 294 -18.60 -13.02 -21.87
C SER A 294 -18.34 -12.78 -23.36
N ASP A 295 -18.75 -13.73 -24.21
CA ASP A 295 -18.61 -13.68 -25.68
C ASP A 295 -17.18 -13.67 -26.24
N ALA A 296 -16.26 -14.38 -25.58
CA ALA A 296 -14.88 -14.62 -26.04
C ALA A 296 -13.97 -13.37 -26.10
N CYS A 297 -14.23 -12.34 -25.28
CA CYS A 297 -13.30 -11.22 -25.10
C CYS A 297 -12.28 -11.49 -23.97
N SER A 298 -10.98 -11.34 -24.19
CA SER A 298 -9.93 -11.54 -23.17
C SER A 298 -9.43 -10.24 -22.54
N VAL A 299 -9.53 -9.12 -23.26
CA VAL A 299 -9.09 -7.80 -22.80
C VAL A 299 -9.97 -6.75 -23.45
N ALA A 300 -10.48 -5.80 -22.68
CA ALA A 300 -11.06 -4.55 -23.19
C ALA A 300 -10.19 -3.38 -22.73
N GLY A 301 -9.85 -2.46 -23.64
CA GLY A 301 -8.97 -1.36 -23.27
C GLY A 301 -8.77 -0.33 -24.37
N PHE A 302 -7.80 0.55 -24.15
CA PHE A 302 -7.40 1.62 -25.05
C PHE A 302 -5.98 1.37 -25.53
N ALA A 303 -5.76 1.27 -26.84
CA ALA A 303 -4.44 0.97 -27.38
C ALA A 303 -3.49 2.13 -27.07
N GLY A 304 -2.37 1.85 -26.38
CA GLY A 304 -1.44 2.87 -25.92
C GLY A 304 -2.02 3.86 -24.89
N GLY A 305 -3.12 3.51 -24.22
CA GLY A 305 -3.82 4.40 -23.28
C GLY A 305 -4.65 5.50 -23.93
N SER A 306 -4.75 5.54 -25.27
CA SER A 306 -5.48 6.57 -26.00
C SER A 306 -6.97 6.24 -26.12
N SER A 307 -7.84 7.13 -25.63
CA SER A 307 -9.29 7.01 -25.82
C SER A 307 -9.74 7.07 -27.28
N ALA A 308 -8.83 7.38 -28.22
CA ALA A 308 -9.12 7.39 -29.66
C ALA A 308 -9.11 5.99 -30.29
N THR A 309 -8.52 4.99 -29.61
CA THR A 309 -8.33 3.64 -30.13
C THR A 309 -8.82 2.59 -29.12
N PRO A 310 -10.13 2.57 -28.80
CA PRO A 310 -10.70 1.50 -28.00
C PRO A 310 -10.57 0.17 -28.74
N TYR A 311 -10.30 -0.92 -28.02
CA TYR A 311 -10.23 -2.25 -28.60
C TYR A 311 -10.74 -3.31 -27.65
N MET A 312 -11.14 -4.43 -28.22
CA MET A 312 -11.35 -5.70 -27.53
C MET A 312 -10.42 -6.74 -28.15
N ARG A 313 -9.84 -7.63 -27.34
CA ARG A 313 -9.06 -8.77 -27.84
C ARG A 313 -9.88 -10.04 -27.80
N ASN A 314 -9.90 -10.79 -28.88
CA ASN A 314 -10.53 -12.10 -28.94
C ASN A 314 -9.68 -13.11 -28.16
N ARG A 315 -10.29 -13.85 -27.24
CA ARG A 315 -9.63 -14.86 -26.38
C ARG A 315 -9.13 -16.06 -27.18
N ASN A 316 -9.84 -16.46 -28.23
CA ASN A 316 -9.55 -17.68 -28.98
C ASN A 316 -8.47 -17.45 -30.04
N THR A 317 -8.42 -16.27 -30.64
CA THR A 317 -7.49 -15.95 -31.74
C THR A 317 -6.37 -14.98 -31.35
N ASN A 318 -6.43 -14.38 -30.16
CA ASN A 318 -5.60 -13.24 -29.74
C ASN A 318 -5.69 -12.01 -30.65
N GLU A 319 -6.63 -11.98 -31.58
CA GLU A 319 -6.84 -10.88 -32.50
C GLU A 319 -7.35 -9.64 -31.76
N VAL A 320 -6.77 -8.48 -32.08
CA VAL A 320 -7.22 -7.18 -31.56
C VAL A 320 -8.28 -6.63 -32.51
N ILE A 321 -9.51 -6.59 -32.04
CA ILE A 321 -10.63 -5.94 -32.72
C ILE A 321 -10.69 -4.50 -32.23
N THR A 322 -10.22 -3.58 -33.06
CA THR A 322 -10.38 -2.14 -32.79
C THR A 322 -11.86 -1.80 -32.86
N LEU A 323 -12.39 -1.18 -31.81
CA LEU A 323 -13.77 -0.72 -31.75
C LEU A 323 -13.87 0.65 -32.43
N ALA A 324 -14.91 0.85 -33.23
CA ALA A 324 -15.10 2.11 -33.95
C ALA A 324 -15.56 3.23 -32.99
N LYS A 325 -14.95 4.42 -33.12
CA LYS A 325 -15.50 5.69 -32.65
C LYS A 325 -16.32 6.30 -33.79
N THR A 326 -17.38 7.07 -33.49
CA THR A 326 -18.19 7.78 -34.48
C THR A 326 -17.29 8.58 -35.44
N ALA A 327 -17.23 8.18 -36.71
CA ALA A 327 -16.42 8.85 -37.71
C ALA A 327 -17.13 10.10 -38.24
N THR A 328 -16.37 11.06 -38.78
CA THR A 328 -16.92 12.29 -39.39
C THR A 328 -16.81 12.29 -40.92
N THR A 329 -16.29 11.20 -41.51
CA THR A 329 -16.12 11.05 -42.96
C THR A 329 -16.64 9.68 -43.42
N LEU A 330 -17.07 9.60 -44.68
CA LEU A 330 -17.54 8.35 -45.31
C LEU A 330 -16.48 7.24 -45.25
N GLY A 331 -15.21 7.58 -45.54
CA GLY A 331 -14.09 6.64 -45.42
C GLY A 331 -13.85 6.17 -43.98
N GLY A 332 -14.12 7.00 -42.98
CA GLY A 332 -14.04 6.60 -41.57
C GLY A 332 -15.14 5.62 -41.13
N TYR A 333 -16.24 5.54 -41.88
CA TYR A 333 -17.28 4.51 -41.72
C TYR A 333 -17.07 3.27 -42.62
N GLY A 334 -15.98 3.24 -43.41
CA GLY A 334 -15.72 2.15 -44.35
C GLY A 334 -16.59 2.16 -45.61
N ILE A 335 -17.29 3.25 -45.89
CA ILE A 335 -18.11 3.41 -47.11
C ILE A 335 -17.17 3.76 -48.27
N THR A 336 -16.95 2.81 -49.18
CA THR A 336 -16.00 2.91 -50.31
C THR A 336 -16.67 3.16 -51.65
N ASP A 337 -18.00 3.06 -51.72
CA ASP A 337 -18.82 3.18 -52.92
C ASP A 337 -19.50 4.54 -53.08
N ALA A 338 -19.15 5.52 -52.24
CA ALA A 338 -19.66 6.89 -52.30
C ALA A 338 -18.59 7.89 -52.83
N PRO A 339 -18.94 8.79 -53.75
CA PRO A 339 -17.99 9.77 -54.30
C PRO A 339 -17.58 10.80 -53.24
N THR A 340 -16.29 11.12 -53.20
CA THR A 340 -15.74 12.17 -52.32
C THR A 340 -16.18 13.56 -52.80
N THR A 341 -16.17 14.55 -51.89
CA THR A 341 -16.41 15.95 -52.24
C THR A 341 -15.47 16.44 -53.36
N ALA A 342 -14.22 15.96 -53.39
CA ALA A 342 -13.27 16.27 -54.47
C ALA A 342 -13.70 15.67 -55.82
N GLN A 343 -14.15 14.41 -55.84
CA GLN A 343 -14.66 13.77 -57.06
C GLN A 343 -15.95 14.44 -57.56
N VAL A 344 -16.86 14.78 -56.66
CA VAL A 344 -18.10 15.50 -57.01
C VAL A 344 -17.79 16.86 -57.62
N ASN A 345 -16.87 17.63 -57.04
CA ASN A 345 -16.48 18.94 -57.58
C ASN A 345 -15.82 18.81 -58.97
N SER A 346 -14.92 17.84 -59.16
CA SER A 346 -14.30 17.60 -60.47
C SER A 346 -15.30 17.19 -61.57
N LEU A 347 -16.32 16.40 -61.22
CA LEU A 347 -17.41 16.05 -62.14
C LEU A 347 -18.33 17.24 -62.44
N LEU A 348 -18.46 18.19 -61.51
CA LEU A 348 -19.29 19.37 -61.70
C LEU A 348 -18.58 20.42 -62.58
N ASP A 349 -17.27 20.60 -62.40
CA ASP A 349 -16.46 21.57 -63.17
C ASP A 349 -16.33 21.21 -64.66
N THR A 350 -16.52 19.93 -65.02
CA THR A 350 -16.47 19.46 -66.42
C THR A 350 -17.82 19.57 -67.15
N ARG A 351 -18.87 20.03 -66.47
CA ARG A 351 -20.19 20.21 -67.09
C ARG A 351 -20.31 21.60 -67.73
N VAL A 352 -21.05 21.67 -68.85
CA VAL A 352 -21.38 22.94 -69.51
C VAL A 352 -22.17 23.82 -68.53
N LEU A 353 -21.67 25.03 -68.24
CA LEU A 353 -22.41 26.06 -67.50
C LEU A 353 -23.62 26.49 -68.33
N ARG A 354 -24.77 25.89 -68.02
CA ARG A 354 -25.99 26.00 -68.81
C ARG A 354 -26.68 27.34 -68.61
N ASP A 355 -26.86 28.08 -69.69
CA ASP A 355 -27.93 29.07 -69.82
C ASP A 355 -29.01 28.49 -70.77
N ALA A 356 -30.10 27.98 -70.19
CA ALA A 356 -31.26 27.42 -70.90
C ALA A 356 -31.06 26.22 -71.86
N ILE A 357 -29.93 25.48 -71.82
CA ILE A 357 -29.67 24.28 -72.64
C ILE A 357 -29.55 22.95 -71.85
N THR A 358 -30.45 21.99 -72.02
CA THR A 358 -30.39 20.71 -71.26
C THR A 358 -29.31 19.75 -71.73
N TYR A 359 -29.02 19.73 -73.03
CA TYR A 359 -28.01 18.87 -73.63
C TYR A 359 -27.26 19.61 -74.73
N ALA A 360 -25.95 19.38 -74.78
CA ALA A 360 -25.11 19.67 -75.91
C ALA A 360 -24.53 18.36 -76.42
N GLY A 361 -24.61 18.14 -77.73
CA GLY A 361 -24.08 16.91 -78.30
C GLY A 361 -24.31 16.77 -79.79
N PHE A 362 -24.08 15.57 -80.27
CA PHE A 362 -24.29 15.16 -81.66
C PHE A 362 -25.50 14.26 -81.72
N ALA A 363 -26.47 14.60 -82.58
CA ALA A 363 -27.68 13.81 -82.69
C ALA A 363 -27.33 12.42 -83.24
N SER A 364 -27.73 11.36 -82.52
CA SER A 364 -27.40 9.98 -82.85
C SER A 364 -25.89 9.74 -83.08
N ASP A 365 -25.04 10.44 -82.33
CA ASP A 365 -23.57 10.36 -82.44
C ASP A 365 -23.01 10.76 -83.82
N ASN A 366 -23.76 11.60 -84.55
CA ASN A 366 -23.34 12.09 -85.85
C ASN A 366 -22.71 13.48 -85.75
N ALA A 367 -21.39 13.56 -85.99
CA ALA A 367 -20.61 14.80 -85.95
C ALA A 367 -21.12 15.90 -86.90
N THR A 368 -21.87 15.55 -87.96
CA THR A 368 -22.45 16.52 -88.92
C THR A 368 -23.75 17.16 -88.43
N LEU A 369 -24.31 16.65 -87.32
CA LEU A 369 -25.55 17.13 -86.72
C LEU A 369 -25.29 17.59 -85.26
N PRO A 370 -24.40 18.59 -85.04
CA PRO A 370 -24.27 19.19 -83.72
C PRO A 370 -25.59 19.86 -83.35
N TYR A 371 -26.01 19.70 -82.09
CA TYR A 371 -27.24 20.31 -81.60
C TYR A 371 -27.12 20.82 -80.17
N PHE A 372 -27.97 21.80 -79.86
CA PHE A 372 -28.35 22.11 -78.50
C PHE A 372 -29.82 21.76 -78.28
N ARG A 373 -30.10 21.19 -77.11
CA ARG A 373 -31.48 20.97 -76.66
C ARG A 373 -31.88 22.10 -75.74
N ARG A 374 -32.94 22.82 -76.09
CA ARG A 374 -33.44 23.92 -75.27
C ARG A 374 -34.17 23.37 -74.04
N ALA A 375 -33.93 23.97 -72.88
CA ALA A 375 -34.44 23.51 -71.60
C ALA A 375 -35.95 23.75 -71.42
N SER A 376 -36.49 24.82 -72.01
CA SER A 376 -37.89 25.23 -71.81
C SER A 376 -38.90 24.31 -72.50
N ASP A 377 -38.53 23.75 -73.65
CA ASP A 377 -39.45 23.02 -74.54
C ASP A 377 -38.88 21.68 -75.03
N GLY A 378 -37.61 21.38 -74.71
CA GLY A 378 -36.94 20.17 -75.18
C GLY A 378 -36.67 20.15 -76.69
N GLY A 379 -36.83 21.28 -77.38
CA GLY A 379 -36.59 21.41 -78.81
C GLY A 379 -35.11 21.20 -79.17
N VAL A 380 -34.86 20.47 -80.26
CA VAL A 380 -33.52 20.21 -80.81
C VAL A 380 -33.23 21.25 -81.88
N TYR A 381 -32.18 22.03 -81.68
CA TYR A 381 -31.74 23.05 -82.62
C TYR A 381 -30.41 22.62 -83.21
N TYR A 382 -30.43 22.22 -84.49
CA TYR A 382 -29.22 21.86 -85.22
C TYR A 382 -28.39 23.11 -85.50
N LEU A 383 -27.10 23.00 -85.23
CA LEU A 383 -26.12 24.02 -85.53
C LEU A 383 -25.51 23.68 -86.89
N GLN A 384 -25.34 24.69 -87.72
CA GLN A 384 -24.68 24.49 -89.01
C GLN A 384 -23.16 24.35 -88.79
N PRO A 385 -22.51 23.32 -89.38
CA PRO A 385 -21.07 23.28 -89.45
C PRO A 385 -20.51 24.48 -90.22
N ARG A 386 -19.30 24.92 -89.89
CA ARG A 386 -18.63 26.05 -90.56
C ARG A 386 -18.45 25.76 -92.06
N LEU A 387 -19.08 26.56 -92.92
CA LEU A 387 -18.86 26.48 -94.36
C LEU A 387 -17.51 27.13 -94.70
N GLY A 388 -16.66 26.42 -95.44
CA GLY A 388 -15.31 26.87 -95.82
C GLY A 388 -15.26 27.92 -96.92
N PHE A 389 -16.42 28.41 -97.39
CA PHE A 389 -16.55 29.37 -98.49
C PHE A 389 -17.77 30.28 -98.26
N PRO A 390 -17.78 31.49 -98.86
CA PRO A 390 -18.96 32.35 -98.86
C PRO A 390 -20.09 31.76 -99.72
N PRO A 391 -21.32 31.62 -99.22
CA PRO A 391 -22.46 31.17 -100.02
C PRO A 391 -22.97 32.27 -100.95
N VAL A 392 -23.41 31.90 -102.15
CA VAL A 392 -24.11 32.81 -103.08
C VAL A 392 -25.61 32.80 -102.80
N ARG A 393 -26.25 33.97 -102.89
CA ARG A 393 -27.71 34.10 -102.75
C ARG A 393 -28.39 33.79 -104.08
N GLN A 394 -29.36 32.89 -104.06
CA GLN A 394 -30.14 32.50 -105.23
C GLN A 394 -31.48 33.25 -105.24
N GLY A 395 -31.80 33.92 -106.36
CA GLY A 395 -33.07 34.64 -106.56
C GLY A 395 -33.30 35.87 -105.66
N GLY A 396 -34.49 36.46 -105.78
CA GLY A 396 -34.93 37.59 -104.94
C GLY A 396 -34.27 38.95 -105.25
N GLY A 397 -33.79 39.16 -106.49
CA GLY A 397 -33.41 40.46 -107.04
C GLY A 397 -34.55 41.15 -107.81
N ASN A 398 -34.31 42.37 -108.35
CA ASN A 398 -35.33 43.07 -109.14
C ASN A 398 -35.78 42.25 -110.35
N PHE A 399 -37.10 42.14 -110.55
CA PHE A 399 -37.73 41.32 -111.60
C PHE A 399 -37.42 39.81 -111.51
N GLN A 400 -37.06 39.31 -110.32
CA GLN A 400 -36.85 37.89 -110.05
C GLN A 400 -37.75 37.44 -108.89
N SER A 401 -38.32 36.24 -109.01
CA SER A 401 -39.05 35.60 -107.92
C SER A 401 -38.10 34.75 -107.05
N THR A 402 -38.61 34.09 -106.00
CA THR A 402 -37.83 33.25 -105.07
C THR A 402 -37.64 31.81 -105.58
N ASN A 403 -37.67 31.62 -106.90
CA ASN A 403 -37.58 30.30 -107.52
C ASN A 403 -36.20 29.68 -107.28
N THR A 404 -36.18 28.36 -107.21
CA THR A 404 -34.96 27.57 -107.15
C THR A 404 -34.39 27.43 -108.56
N VAL A 405 -33.32 28.16 -108.85
CA VAL A 405 -32.48 27.99 -110.05
C VAL A 405 -31.49 26.84 -109.88
N MET A 406 -31.75 25.71 -110.51
CA MET A 406 -30.85 24.56 -110.51
C MET A 406 -29.91 24.65 -111.72
N ILE A 407 -28.60 24.68 -111.47
CA ILE A 407 -27.58 24.49 -112.50
C ILE A 407 -26.84 23.22 -112.13
N GLY A 408 -26.92 22.22 -113.01
CA GLY A 408 -26.41 20.90 -112.71
C GLY A 408 -25.92 20.21 -113.95
N TRP A 409 -25.04 19.24 -113.75
CA TRP A 409 -24.68 18.30 -114.80
C TRP A 409 -25.86 17.36 -115.05
N ALA A 410 -26.19 17.10 -116.31
CA ALA A 410 -27.24 16.18 -116.67
C ALA A 410 -26.98 14.80 -116.03
N ALA A 411 -28.03 14.15 -115.52
CA ALA A 411 -27.89 12.86 -114.85
C ALA A 411 -27.35 11.75 -115.77
N ASP A 412 -27.59 11.87 -117.08
CA ASP A 412 -27.02 11.00 -118.12
C ASP A 412 -25.58 11.38 -118.51
N GLY A 413 -25.01 12.40 -117.87
CA GLY A 413 -23.67 12.90 -118.11
C GLY A 413 -23.52 13.75 -119.38
N SER A 414 -24.61 14.01 -120.12
CA SER A 414 -24.55 14.52 -121.49
C SER A 414 -24.14 15.99 -121.61
N SER A 415 -24.51 16.83 -120.65
CA SER A 415 -24.40 18.28 -120.78
C SER A 415 -24.60 19.02 -119.47
N LEU A 416 -24.15 20.28 -119.42
CA LEU A 416 -24.59 21.21 -118.40
C LEU A 416 -26.03 21.66 -118.71
N ARG A 417 -26.92 21.60 -117.72
CA ARG A 417 -28.33 21.94 -117.85
C ARG A 417 -28.74 23.01 -116.85
N ALA A 418 -29.76 23.76 -117.23
CA ALA A 418 -30.42 24.73 -116.36
C ALA A 418 -31.90 24.37 -116.20
N GLN A 419 -32.36 24.43 -114.96
CA GLN A 419 -33.76 24.24 -114.58
C GLN A 419 -34.16 25.34 -113.60
N VAL A 420 -35.39 25.82 -113.71
CA VAL A 420 -35.97 26.77 -112.75
C VAL A 420 -37.23 26.14 -112.18
N ASP A 421 -37.19 25.85 -110.88
CA ASP A 421 -38.16 25.00 -110.18
C ASP A 421 -38.44 23.70 -110.93
N ALA A 422 -39.61 23.55 -111.55
CA ALA A 422 -40.00 22.38 -112.32
C ALA A 422 -39.82 22.55 -113.85
N THR A 423 -39.44 23.75 -114.32
CA THR A 423 -39.30 24.05 -115.75
C THR A 423 -37.88 23.75 -116.23
N ASP A 424 -37.74 22.74 -117.09
CA ASP A 424 -36.46 22.41 -117.73
C ASP A 424 -36.20 23.36 -118.92
N LEU A 425 -35.12 24.13 -118.86
CA LEU A 425 -34.69 25.02 -119.94
C LEU A 425 -33.81 24.31 -120.97
N GLY A 426 -33.44 23.05 -120.70
CA GLY A 426 -32.64 22.22 -121.57
C GLY A 426 -31.13 22.37 -121.38
N SER A 427 -30.39 21.76 -122.30
CA SER A 427 -28.93 21.83 -122.33
C SER A 427 -28.48 23.21 -122.80
N ILE A 428 -27.53 23.80 -122.08
CA ILE A 428 -26.88 25.03 -122.51
C ILE A 428 -25.94 24.69 -123.67
N TRP A 429 -26.02 25.43 -124.77
CA TRP A 429 -25.16 25.21 -125.93
C TRP A 429 -23.70 25.49 -125.55
N THR A 430 -22.87 24.46 -125.63
CA THR A 430 -21.42 24.55 -125.44
C THR A 430 -20.72 23.85 -126.60
N ASP A 431 -19.44 24.19 -126.81
CA ASP A 431 -18.62 23.56 -127.87
C ASP A 431 -18.60 22.03 -127.76
N GLY A 432 -18.70 21.49 -126.53
CA GLY A 432 -18.71 20.05 -126.28
C GLY A 432 -19.95 19.31 -126.79
N ILE A 433 -21.10 19.97 -126.93
CA ILE A 433 -22.36 19.36 -127.40
C ILE A 433 -22.82 19.89 -128.77
N ALA A 434 -22.17 20.93 -129.27
CA ALA A 434 -22.46 21.56 -130.56
C ALA A 434 -22.40 20.55 -131.72
N ASN A 435 -21.36 19.70 -131.74
CA ASN A 435 -21.11 18.76 -132.83
C ASN A 435 -22.17 17.65 -132.92
N ALA A 436 -22.56 17.06 -131.78
CA ALA A 436 -23.57 15.99 -131.75
C ALA A 436 -24.96 16.48 -132.20
N LYS A 437 -25.33 17.72 -131.86
CA LYS A 437 -26.59 18.33 -132.32
C LYS A 437 -26.54 18.72 -133.80
N ALA A 438 -25.39 19.17 -134.31
CA ALA A 438 -25.18 19.45 -135.72
C ALA A 438 -25.23 18.17 -136.59
N VAL A 439 -24.69 17.05 -136.11
CA VAL A 439 -24.69 15.74 -136.80
C VAL A 439 -26.10 15.13 -136.86
N PHE A 440 -26.91 15.23 -135.79
CA PHE A 440 -28.30 14.73 -135.78
C PHE A 440 -29.20 15.49 -136.78
N ALA A 441 -28.92 16.77 -137.01
CA ALA A 441 -29.59 17.58 -138.02
C ALA A 441 -29.21 17.19 -139.47
N GLN A 442 -28.00 16.66 -139.71
CA GLN A 442 -27.50 16.25 -141.05
C GLN A 442 -27.97 14.85 -141.52
N SER A 443 -28.32 13.91 -140.63
CA SER A 443 -28.62 12.51 -141.03
C SER A 443 -30.11 12.18 -141.24
N THR A 444 -31.04 13.04 -140.83
CA THR A 444 -32.50 12.82 -140.96
C THR A 444 -33.08 13.41 -142.26
N THR A 445 -32.33 14.28 -142.93
CA THR A 445 -32.71 14.93 -144.20
C THR A 445 -31.43 15.17 -145.01
N GLY A 446 -31.25 14.44 -146.11
CA GLY A 446 -30.08 14.60 -146.98
C GLY A 446 -29.92 16.03 -147.49
N ALA A 447 -28.68 16.46 -147.69
CA ALA A 447 -28.37 17.76 -148.29
C ALA A 447 -29.12 17.89 -149.63
N GLY A 448 -30.05 18.85 -149.68
CA GLY A 448 -30.92 19.03 -150.83
C GLY A 448 -32.41 18.65 -150.62
N ALA A 449 -32.95 18.87 -149.44
CA ALA A 449 -34.40 18.96 -149.23
C ALA A 449 -34.79 20.37 -148.77
N VAL A 450 -36.00 20.83 -149.09
CA VAL A 450 -36.47 22.15 -148.62
C VAL A 450 -36.51 22.17 -147.08
N GLY A 451 -35.87 23.17 -146.46
CA GLY A 451 -35.73 23.32 -145.01
C GLY A 451 -34.37 22.89 -144.43
N SER A 452 -33.48 22.31 -145.23
CA SER A 452 -32.14 21.90 -144.76
C SER A 452 -31.14 23.07 -144.75
N TYR A 453 -30.28 23.17 -143.73
CA TYR A 453 -29.16 24.11 -143.70
C TYR A 453 -27.86 23.44 -144.17
N ALA A 454 -27.05 24.13 -144.97
CA ALA A 454 -25.75 23.67 -145.45
C ALA A 454 -24.77 24.83 -145.63
N LEU A 455 -23.48 24.62 -145.36
CA LEU A 455 -22.43 25.57 -145.73
C LEU A 455 -22.10 25.39 -147.22
N LEU A 456 -22.30 26.41 -148.04
CA LEU A 456 -22.13 26.34 -149.49
C LEU A 456 -21.25 27.48 -150.00
N VAL A 457 -20.40 27.18 -150.99
CA VAL A 457 -19.68 28.17 -151.80
C VAL A 457 -20.60 28.60 -152.94
N VAL A 458 -20.80 29.90 -153.17
CA VAL A 458 -21.76 30.39 -154.19
C VAL A 458 -21.04 31.22 -155.27
N GLY A 459 -21.25 30.93 -156.57
CA GLY A 459 -20.73 31.72 -157.71
C GLY A 459 -21.22 31.33 -159.13
N GLY A 460 -20.88 32.12 -160.16
CA GLY A 460 -21.37 31.95 -161.55
C GLY A 460 -22.65 32.71 -161.89
N GLY A 461 -22.86 33.87 -161.26
CA GLY A 461 -24.07 34.71 -161.44
C GLY A 461 -25.19 34.49 -160.41
N GLY A 462 -24.90 33.93 -159.21
CA GLY A 462 -25.83 33.81 -158.07
C GLY A 462 -25.84 35.02 -157.10
N GLY A 463 -26.78 35.06 -156.14
CA GLY A 463 -26.96 36.14 -155.14
C GLY A 463 -25.89 36.18 -154.02
N VAL A 464 -25.70 37.35 -153.38
CA VAL A 464 -24.56 37.65 -152.48
C VAL A 464 -24.94 38.16 -151.08
N GLY A 465 -26.18 38.56 -150.86
CA GLY A 465 -26.67 39.10 -149.60
C GLY A 465 -27.33 38.07 -148.67
N ALA A 466 -27.37 38.37 -147.37
CA ALA A 466 -28.14 37.55 -146.42
C ALA A 466 -29.63 37.56 -146.81
N SER A 467 -30.25 36.39 -146.75
CA SER A 467 -31.59 36.07 -147.21
C SER A 467 -31.83 36.09 -148.72
N GLU A 468 -30.83 36.43 -149.53
CA GLU A 468 -30.93 36.32 -151.00
C GLU A 468 -30.92 34.86 -151.44
N LEU A 469 -31.38 34.63 -152.67
CA LEU A 469 -31.52 33.30 -153.24
C LEU A 469 -30.40 33.02 -154.25
N ALA A 470 -29.78 31.84 -154.13
CA ALA A 470 -28.82 31.31 -155.07
C ALA A 470 -29.37 30.04 -155.71
N ALA A 471 -29.35 30.01 -157.05
CA ALA A 471 -29.68 28.80 -157.81
C ALA A 471 -28.63 27.72 -157.50
N GLY A 472 -29.10 26.49 -157.38
CA GLY A 472 -28.26 25.34 -157.03
C GLY A 472 -27.10 25.12 -158.00
N VAL A 473 -27.32 25.34 -159.30
CA VAL A 473 -26.28 25.31 -160.35
C VAL A 473 -25.15 26.33 -160.12
N ASN A 474 -25.43 27.39 -159.36
CA ASN A 474 -24.48 28.43 -158.98
C ASN A 474 -23.94 28.21 -157.56
N CYS A 475 -24.33 27.14 -156.88
CA CYS A 475 -23.78 26.76 -155.58
C CYS A 475 -22.85 25.56 -155.77
N ARG A 476 -21.88 25.41 -154.88
CA ARG A 476 -20.92 24.30 -154.88
C ARG A 476 -20.70 23.84 -153.45
N PHE A 477 -20.47 22.55 -153.29
CA PHE A 477 -20.03 21.93 -152.06
C PHE A 477 -18.84 21.01 -152.33
N THR A 478 -18.03 20.77 -151.32
CA THR A 478 -16.86 19.88 -151.39
C THR A 478 -17.32 18.42 -151.42
N ALA A 479 -16.68 17.57 -152.22
CA ALA A 479 -16.99 16.14 -152.22
C ALA A 479 -16.68 15.50 -150.84
N THR A 480 -17.40 14.43 -150.51
CA THR A 480 -17.33 13.75 -149.21
C THR A 480 -15.93 13.19 -148.87
N ASP A 481 -15.10 12.95 -149.89
CA ASP A 481 -13.73 12.46 -149.73
C ASP A 481 -12.68 13.59 -149.63
N GLY A 482 -13.11 14.85 -149.63
CA GLY A 482 -12.22 16.01 -149.56
C GLY A 482 -11.38 16.24 -150.82
N SER A 483 -11.59 15.47 -151.89
CA SER A 483 -10.98 15.71 -153.20
C SER A 483 -11.93 16.52 -154.11
N ALA A 484 -11.40 17.00 -155.23
CA ALA A 484 -11.98 18.07 -156.05
C ALA A 484 -13.51 17.96 -156.32
N TRP A 485 -14.18 19.11 -156.24
CA TRP A 485 -15.50 19.50 -156.80
C TRP A 485 -16.60 18.41 -156.81
N GLY A 486 -17.41 18.36 -155.74
CA GLY A 486 -18.54 17.42 -155.59
C GLY A 486 -19.81 17.73 -156.41
N GLY A 487 -19.76 18.76 -157.25
CA GLY A 487 -20.86 19.19 -158.12
C GLY A 487 -21.71 20.33 -157.56
N ALA A 488 -22.84 20.58 -158.22
CA ALA A 488 -23.78 21.65 -157.88
C ALA A 488 -25.03 21.07 -157.17
N PRO A 489 -25.41 21.55 -155.97
CA PRO A 489 -26.57 21.02 -155.25
C PRO A 489 -27.87 21.39 -155.97
N ALA A 490 -28.87 20.52 -155.93
CA ALA A 490 -30.17 20.81 -156.55
C ALA A 490 -30.95 21.91 -155.79
N GLY A 491 -31.88 22.57 -156.49
CA GLY A 491 -32.85 23.51 -155.89
C GLY A 491 -32.38 24.96 -155.77
N THR A 492 -33.06 25.74 -154.92
CA THR A 492 -32.73 27.15 -154.63
C THR A 492 -32.46 27.31 -153.14
N TRP A 493 -31.39 28.06 -152.81
CA TRP A 493 -30.87 28.17 -151.47
C TRP A 493 -30.86 29.63 -151.01
N ARG A 494 -31.27 29.86 -149.75
CA ARG A 494 -31.28 31.16 -149.09
C ARG A 494 -30.03 31.32 -148.23
N LEU A 495 -29.28 32.40 -148.40
CA LEU A 495 -28.08 32.65 -147.61
C LEU A 495 -28.46 33.10 -146.17
N MET A 496 -27.82 32.58 -145.12
CA MET A 496 -27.99 33.00 -143.71
C MET A 496 -26.93 34.03 -143.28
N GLY A 497 -26.04 34.41 -144.19
CA GLY A 497 -25.03 35.46 -144.05
C GLY A 497 -24.56 35.93 -145.43
N ALA A 498 -23.98 37.13 -145.54
CA ALA A 498 -23.55 37.71 -146.82
C ALA A 498 -22.18 37.17 -147.28
N ILE A 499 -21.92 37.19 -148.59
CA ILE A 499 -20.66 36.76 -149.24
C ILE A 499 -20.08 37.87 -150.13
N ARG A 500 -18.76 37.89 -150.34
CA ARG A 500 -18.05 39.08 -150.89
C ARG A 500 -17.68 39.01 -152.38
N ASN A 501 -17.41 37.85 -152.96
CA ASN A 501 -17.09 37.68 -154.39
C ASN A 501 -17.83 36.43 -154.91
N ALA A 502 -18.41 36.48 -156.11
CA ALA A 502 -19.27 35.42 -156.65
C ALA A 502 -18.72 34.78 -157.94
N ASP A 503 -17.40 34.81 -158.13
CA ASP A 503 -16.72 34.15 -159.25
C ASP A 503 -16.71 32.61 -159.16
N GLY A 504 -17.08 32.06 -158.00
CA GLY A 504 -17.19 30.62 -157.74
C GLY A 504 -15.85 29.91 -157.55
N GLN A 505 -14.76 30.66 -157.42
CA GLN A 505 -13.40 30.12 -157.25
C GLN A 505 -12.82 30.40 -155.86
N SER A 506 -13.36 31.39 -155.13
CA SER A 506 -12.76 31.91 -153.89
C SER A 506 -13.42 31.35 -152.59
N PRO A 507 -12.65 31.01 -151.52
CA PRO A 507 -13.19 30.48 -150.25
C PRO A 507 -14.13 31.43 -149.51
N ASP A 508 -13.92 32.75 -149.66
CA ASP A 508 -14.72 33.81 -149.04
C ASP A 508 -16.15 33.91 -149.61
N SER A 509 -16.50 33.00 -150.53
CA SER A 509 -17.85 32.83 -151.08
C SER A 509 -18.67 31.79 -150.33
N THR A 510 -18.20 31.32 -149.16
CA THR A 510 -18.89 30.31 -148.31
C THR A 510 -19.80 30.95 -147.26
N THR A 511 -21.04 30.50 -147.14
CA THR A 511 -21.92 30.88 -146.02
C THR A 511 -22.88 29.74 -145.66
N LEU A 512 -23.48 29.81 -144.47
CA LEU A 512 -24.54 28.89 -144.10
C LEU A 512 -25.78 29.27 -144.91
N CYS A 513 -26.35 28.32 -145.63
CA CYS A 513 -27.46 28.49 -146.53
C CYS A 513 -28.60 27.55 -146.12
N LEU A 514 -29.84 28.03 -146.16
CA LEU A 514 -31.05 27.24 -145.99
C LEU A 514 -31.64 26.90 -147.36
N ARG A 515 -31.86 25.63 -147.69
CA ARG A 515 -32.59 25.28 -148.91
C ARG A 515 -34.05 25.67 -148.77
N VAL A 516 -34.59 26.37 -149.75
CA VAL A 516 -35.97 26.90 -149.70
C VAL A 516 -36.87 26.41 -150.83
N SER A 517 -36.33 25.86 -151.93
CA SER A 517 -37.09 25.10 -152.94
C SER A 517 -36.27 24.00 -153.60
#